data_AF-A0A7W9SWV9-F1
#
_entry.id   AF-A0A7W9SWV9-F1
#
_cell.length_a   1.000
_cell.length_b   1.000
_cell.length_c   1.000
_cell.angle_alpha   90.00
_cell.angle_beta   90.00
_cell.angle_gamma   90.00
#
_symmetry.space_group_name_H-M   'P 1'
#
loop_
_entity.id
_entity.type
_entity.pdbx_description
1 polymer ?
#
loop_
_entity_poly.entity_id
_entity_poly.type
_entity_poly.pdbx_seq_one_letter_code
_entity_poly.pdbx_strand_id
1 'polypeptide(L)'
;MSNTTDHSKSGIKRGVQLPFKKAFEFALNTIKIRFWRSMITAGGVFLGIAFLASVLTGKAVAGPNVAADEAARSNWLVGLSLLVCAVGITNAMLMSVTERFREIGTMKCLGALEQFVVKIFLIEAALMGAIASSLGYLIGTLLMIVTKYFSYNPKTAFHGETWSGAYTGADFGLNLVLCVGIGIVLTMLATLFPAITASRIPPAAALRSDV
;
A
#
# COMPACT_ATOMS: atom_id res chain seq x y z
N MET A 1 -30.61 -68.73 -20.86
CA MET A 1 -30.48 -67.60 -19.92
C MET A 1 -28.99 -67.35 -19.69
N SER A 2 -28.43 -66.36 -20.37
CA SER A 2 -27.07 -65.87 -20.15
C SER A 2 -27.01 -64.49 -20.80
N ASN A 3 -27.12 -63.44 -19.99
CA ASN A 3 -26.73 -62.12 -20.44
C ASN A 3 -26.09 -61.36 -19.26
N THR A 4 -24.79 -61.53 -19.14
CA THR A 4 -23.91 -60.69 -18.32
C THR A 4 -23.45 -59.53 -19.20
N THR A 5 -24.09 -58.37 -19.09
CA THR A 5 -23.58 -57.13 -19.69
C THR A 5 -22.62 -56.46 -18.72
N ASP A 6 -21.34 -56.67 -19.00
CA ASP A 6 -20.18 -55.96 -18.50
C ASP A 6 -20.26 -54.47 -18.87
N HIS A 7 -20.42 -53.59 -17.88
CA HIS A 7 -20.25 -52.15 -18.04
C HIS A 7 -18.78 -51.78 -17.80
N SER A 8 -17.93 -52.13 -18.76
CA SER A 8 -16.54 -51.73 -18.85
C SER A 8 -16.41 -50.24 -19.21
N LYS A 9 -15.91 -49.46 -18.24
CA LYS A 9 -15.00 -48.31 -18.37
C LYS A 9 -15.26 -47.34 -19.54
N SER A 10 -16.17 -46.38 -19.35
CA SER A 10 -16.10 -45.12 -20.10
C SER A 10 -14.94 -44.27 -19.56
N GLY A 11 -13.77 -44.44 -20.19
CA GLY A 11 -12.58 -43.62 -19.90
C GLY A 11 -12.90 -42.14 -20.09
N ILE A 12 -12.67 -41.35 -19.05
CA ILE A 12 -12.79 -39.88 -19.03
C ILE A 12 -11.83 -39.32 -20.10
N LYS A 13 -12.34 -39.06 -21.30
CA LYS A 13 -11.59 -38.45 -22.38
C LYS A 13 -11.67 -36.92 -22.27
N ARG A 14 -10.47 -36.32 -22.27
CA ARG A 14 -10.10 -34.92 -22.52
C ARG A 14 -10.18 -33.98 -21.32
N GLY A 15 -9.06 -33.93 -20.59
CA GLY A 15 -8.63 -32.69 -19.96
C GLY A 15 -8.53 -31.62 -21.05
N VAL A 16 -9.23 -30.51 -20.87
CA VAL A 16 -9.19 -29.35 -21.76
C VAL A 16 -7.75 -28.83 -21.77
N GLN A 17 -6.97 -29.21 -22.78
CA GLN A 17 -5.66 -28.61 -23.03
C GLN A 17 -5.90 -27.19 -23.54
N LEU A 18 -5.97 -26.24 -22.61
CA LEU A 18 -6.03 -24.82 -22.95
C LEU A 18 -4.75 -24.46 -23.71
N PRO A 19 -4.84 -23.79 -24.88
CA PRO A 19 -3.65 -23.32 -25.58
C PRO A 19 -2.83 -22.43 -24.65
N PHE A 20 -1.51 -22.61 -24.62
CA PHE A 20 -0.59 -21.90 -23.71
C PHE A 20 -0.82 -20.39 -23.65
N LYS A 21 -1.18 -19.78 -24.79
CA LYS A 21 -1.52 -18.36 -24.88
C LYS A 21 -2.73 -17.98 -24.01
N LYS A 22 -3.77 -18.81 -23.97
CA LYS A 22 -4.97 -18.56 -23.14
C LYS A 22 -4.68 -18.76 -21.66
N ALA A 23 -3.93 -19.79 -21.29
CA ALA A 23 -3.51 -19.99 -19.90
C ALA A 23 -2.67 -18.80 -19.39
N PHE A 24 -1.76 -18.27 -20.21
CA PHE A 24 -0.95 -17.10 -19.89
C PHE A 24 -1.79 -15.81 -19.78
N GLU A 25 -2.74 -15.59 -20.69
CA GLU A 25 -3.67 -14.46 -20.65
C GLU A 25 -4.51 -14.45 -19.35
N PHE A 26 -5.03 -15.62 -18.93
CA PHE A 26 -5.76 -15.76 -17.67
C PHE A 26 -4.87 -15.49 -16.44
N ALA A 27 -3.64 -15.98 -16.44
CA ALA A 27 -2.68 -15.73 -15.36
C ALA A 27 -2.39 -14.23 -15.23
N LEU A 28 -2.11 -13.54 -16.34
CA LEU A 28 -1.85 -12.10 -16.34
C LEU A 28 -3.06 -11.28 -15.87
N ASN A 29 -4.27 -11.61 -16.31
CA ASN A 29 -5.47 -10.90 -15.87
C ASN A 29 -5.69 -11.03 -14.35
N THR A 30 -5.39 -12.19 -13.79
CA THR A 30 -5.51 -12.43 -12.33
C THR A 30 -4.46 -11.65 -11.53
N ILE A 31 -3.22 -11.61 -12.02
CA ILE A 31 -2.15 -10.80 -11.40
C ILE A 31 -2.49 -9.32 -11.48
N LYS A 32 -3.00 -8.87 -12.63
CA LYS A 32 -3.35 -7.47 -12.88
C LYS A 32 -4.37 -6.96 -11.86
N ILE A 33 -5.45 -7.70 -11.61
CA ILE A 33 -6.50 -7.31 -10.64
C ILE A 33 -5.93 -7.15 -9.22
N ARG A 34 -5.04 -8.07 -8.79
CA ARG A 34 -4.37 -7.97 -7.48
C ARG A 34 -3.41 -6.79 -7.43
N PHE A 35 -2.66 -6.58 -8.51
CA PHE A 35 -1.67 -5.50 -8.62
C PHE A 35 -2.31 -4.11 -8.55
N TRP A 36 -3.40 -3.85 -9.29
CA TRP A 36 -4.07 -2.55 -9.27
C TRP A 36 -4.59 -2.19 -7.86
N ARG A 37 -5.07 -3.16 -7.09
CA ARG A 37 -5.49 -2.94 -5.70
C ARG A 37 -4.33 -2.55 -4.78
N SER A 38 -3.24 -3.33 -4.85
CA SER A 38 -2.03 -3.02 -4.09
C SER A 38 -1.51 -1.64 -4.48
N MET A 39 -1.58 -1.27 -5.76
CA MET A 39 -1.15 0.04 -6.25
C MET A 39 -2.03 1.20 -5.76
N ILE A 40 -3.34 1.02 -5.61
CA ILE A 40 -4.22 2.04 -5.02
C ILE A 40 -3.83 2.32 -3.56
N THR A 41 -3.64 1.26 -2.77
CA THR A 41 -3.30 1.38 -1.36
C THR A 41 -1.90 1.96 -1.18
N ALA A 42 -0.92 1.45 -1.93
CA ALA A 42 0.45 1.98 -1.95
C ALA A 42 0.50 3.42 -2.45
N GLY A 43 -0.28 3.78 -3.47
CA GLY A 43 -0.30 5.11 -4.07
C GLY A 43 -0.73 6.21 -3.10
N GLY A 44 -1.75 5.95 -2.27
CA GLY A 44 -2.18 6.89 -1.23
C GLY A 44 -1.09 7.16 -0.19
N VAL A 45 -0.43 6.11 0.29
CA VAL A 45 0.68 6.21 1.26
C VAL A 45 1.87 6.91 0.62
N PHE A 46 2.25 6.47 -0.57
CA PHE A 46 3.35 7.00 -1.35
C PHE A 46 3.20 8.52 -1.54
N LEU A 47 2.02 8.99 -1.96
CA LEU A 47 1.78 10.41 -2.20
C LEU A 47 1.77 11.23 -0.90
N GLY A 48 1.12 10.71 0.15
CA GLY A 48 1.11 11.38 1.46
C GLY A 48 2.50 11.52 2.06
N ILE A 49 3.30 10.46 1.99
CA ILE A 49 4.70 10.48 2.46
C ILE A 49 5.60 11.30 1.54
N ALA A 50 5.38 11.30 0.22
CA ALA A 50 6.11 12.18 -0.69
C ALA A 50 5.85 13.66 -0.38
N PHE A 51 4.61 14.02 -0.06
CA PHE A 51 4.27 15.38 0.35
C PHE A 51 4.91 15.75 1.70
N LEU A 52 4.81 14.86 2.70
CA LEU A 52 5.50 15.03 3.99
C LEU A 52 7.01 15.21 3.82
N ALA A 53 7.65 14.32 3.05
CA ALA A 53 9.08 14.34 2.79
C ALA A 53 9.50 15.61 2.04
N SER A 54 8.70 16.05 1.06
CA SER A 54 8.90 17.32 0.35
C SER A 54 8.86 18.50 1.32
N VAL A 55 7.85 18.58 2.19
CA VAL A 55 7.72 19.67 3.19
C VAL A 55 8.86 19.63 4.21
N LEU A 56 9.22 18.47 4.74
CA LEU A 56 10.35 18.31 5.66
C LEU A 56 11.66 18.75 4.99
N THR A 57 11.91 18.28 3.76
CA THR A 57 13.08 18.65 2.96
C THR A 57 13.11 20.15 2.66
N GLY A 58 11.96 20.76 2.38
CA GLY A 58 11.87 22.20 2.15
C GLY A 58 12.24 23.00 3.40
N LYS A 59 11.83 22.52 4.59
CA LYS A 59 12.06 23.20 5.86
C LYS A 59 13.53 23.30 6.24
N ALA A 60 14.32 22.24 6.18
CA ALA A 60 15.73 22.40 6.57
C ALA A 60 16.60 23.09 5.49
N VAL A 61 16.08 23.30 4.27
CA VAL A 61 16.75 24.09 3.22
C VAL A 61 16.50 25.57 3.52
N ALA A 62 15.28 25.91 3.94
CA ALA A 62 14.91 27.28 4.33
C ALA A 62 15.61 27.78 5.62
N GLY A 63 16.21 26.88 6.41
CA GLY A 63 16.92 27.20 7.64
C GLY A 63 16.00 27.52 8.84
N PRO A 64 16.56 27.85 10.01
CA PRO A 64 15.78 28.05 11.24
C PRO A 64 14.95 29.35 11.28
N ASN A 65 15.09 30.25 10.30
CA ASN A 65 14.45 31.56 10.27
C ASN A 65 13.07 31.57 9.59
N VAL A 66 12.41 30.41 9.46
CA VAL A 66 11.05 30.33 8.91
C VAL A 66 10.07 30.91 9.93
N ALA A 67 9.20 31.83 9.49
CA ALA A 67 8.20 32.42 10.36
C ALA A 67 7.29 31.32 10.96
N ALA A 68 6.97 31.44 12.26
CA ALA A 68 6.14 30.45 12.96
C ALA A 68 4.80 30.20 12.25
N ASP A 69 4.21 31.24 11.66
CA ASP A 69 2.98 31.16 10.88
C ASP A 69 3.12 30.31 9.62
N GLU A 70 4.24 30.38 8.91
CA GLU A 70 4.50 29.56 7.71
C GLU A 70 4.75 28.10 8.08
N ALA A 71 5.46 27.86 9.19
CA ALA A 71 5.70 26.52 9.71
C ALA A 71 4.40 25.86 10.20
N ALA A 72 3.48 26.63 10.80
CA ALA A 72 2.17 26.16 11.22
C ALA A 72 1.31 25.79 10.01
N ARG A 73 1.19 26.68 9.01
CA ARG A 73 0.40 26.44 7.79
C ARG A 73 0.82 25.15 7.08
N SER A 74 2.12 24.95 6.88
CA SER A 74 2.65 23.74 6.24
C SER A 74 2.36 22.46 7.05
N ASN A 75 2.50 22.50 8.38
CA ASN A 75 2.17 21.36 9.24
C ASN A 75 0.68 20.99 9.18
N TRP A 76 -0.21 21.99 9.15
CA TRP A 76 -1.65 21.75 9.01
C TRP A 76 -2.00 21.10 7.67
N LEU A 77 -1.40 21.57 6.56
CA LEU A 77 -1.60 20.97 5.24
C LEU A 77 -1.13 19.51 5.19
N VAL A 78 0.03 19.21 5.80
CA VAL A 78 0.54 17.84 5.92
C VAL A 78 -0.42 16.98 6.75
N GLY A 79 -0.89 17.47 7.89
CA GLY A 79 -1.85 16.75 8.73
C GLY A 79 -3.14 16.40 7.98
N LEU A 80 -3.71 17.37 7.25
CA LEU A 80 -4.90 17.15 6.41
C LEU A 80 -4.64 16.15 5.28
N SER A 81 -3.49 16.24 4.61
CA SER A 81 -3.10 15.31 3.55
C SER A 81 -3.01 13.87 4.08
N LEU A 82 -2.34 13.65 5.21
CA LEU A 82 -2.21 12.31 5.81
C LEU A 82 -3.57 11.75 6.24
N LEU A 83 -4.49 12.60 6.71
CA LEU A 83 -5.85 12.21 7.07
C LEU A 83 -6.62 11.73 5.83
N VAL A 84 -6.58 12.48 4.72
CA VAL A 84 -7.21 12.08 3.45
C VAL A 84 -6.60 10.77 2.93
N CYS A 85 -5.28 10.60 3.04
CA CYS A 85 -4.60 9.34 2.70
C CYS A 85 -5.11 8.16 3.54
N ALA A 86 -5.27 8.34 4.86
CA ALA A 86 -5.78 7.29 5.76
C ALA A 86 -7.20 6.84 5.36
N VAL A 87 -8.08 7.77 5.00
CA VAL A 87 -9.43 7.45 4.52
C VAL A 87 -9.37 6.66 3.20
N GLY A 88 -8.52 7.08 2.26
CA GLY A 88 -8.32 6.36 1.00
C GLY A 88 -7.80 4.93 1.19
N ILE A 89 -6.83 4.75 2.09
CA ILE A 89 -6.29 3.44 2.46
C ILE A 89 -7.39 2.56 3.07
N THR A 90 -8.17 3.11 4.00
CA THR A 90 -9.28 2.38 4.64
C THR A 90 -10.28 1.86 3.61
N ASN A 91 -10.67 2.71 2.65
CA ASN A 91 -11.62 2.35 1.61
C ASN A 91 -11.06 1.27 0.66
N ALA A 92 -9.81 1.44 0.22
CA ALA A 92 -9.12 0.43 -0.61
C ALA A 92 -9.01 -0.91 0.12
N MET A 93 -8.75 -0.87 1.43
CA MET A 93 -8.63 -2.07 2.25
C MET A 93 -9.98 -2.77 2.45
N LEU A 94 -11.07 -2.02 2.63
CA LEU A 94 -12.43 -2.58 2.66
C LEU A 94 -12.76 -3.32 1.36
N MET A 95 -12.36 -2.77 0.22
CA MET A 95 -12.49 -3.47 -1.07
C MET A 95 -11.60 -4.72 -1.14
N SER A 96 -10.42 -4.73 -0.52
CA SER A 96 -9.57 -5.94 -0.41
C SER A 96 -10.26 -7.06 0.37
N VAL A 97 -10.96 -6.70 1.45
CA VAL A 97 -11.68 -7.65 2.30
C VAL A 97 -12.81 -8.34 1.53
N THR A 98 -13.57 -7.61 0.72
CA THR A 98 -14.68 -8.20 -0.04
C THR A 98 -14.20 -9.16 -1.13
N GLU A 99 -13.03 -8.92 -1.71
CA GLU A 99 -12.47 -9.85 -2.71
C GLU A 99 -11.89 -11.12 -2.09
N ARG A 100 -11.33 -11.02 -0.88
CA ARG A 100 -10.82 -12.18 -0.15
C ARG A 100 -11.86 -12.82 0.76
N PHE A 101 -13.14 -12.48 0.60
CA PHE A 101 -14.23 -12.89 1.50
C PHE A 101 -14.34 -14.42 1.63
N ARG A 102 -14.31 -15.14 0.50
CA ARG A 102 -14.33 -16.61 0.47
C ARG A 102 -13.05 -17.23 1.06
N GLU A 103 -11.89 -16.64 0.79
CA GLU A 103 -10.61 -17.10 1.33
C GLU A 103 -10.56 -16.98 2.87
N ILE A 104 -11.09 -15.89 3.42
CA ILE A 104 -11.20 -15.71 4.88
C ILE A 104 -12.19 -16.73 5.46
N GLY A 105 -13.32 -16.96 4.79
CA GLY A 105 -14.29 -17.97 5.17
C GLY A 105 -13.69 -19.37 5.28
N THR A 106 -12.92 -19.80 4.28
CA THR A 106 -12.27 -21.11 4.30
C THR A 106 -11.21 -21.21 5.40
N MET A 107 -10.41 -20.16 5.63
CA MET A 107 -9.46 -20.12 6.75
C MET A 107 -10.15 -20.29 8.10
N LYS A 108 -11.28 -19.59 8.33
CA LYS A 108 -12.05 -19.72 9.59
C LYS A 108 -12.71 -21.09 9.74
N CYS A 109 -13.16 -21.74 8.65
CA CYS A 109 -13.66 -23.12 8.69
C CYS A 109 -12.58 -24.13 9.09
N LEU A 110 -11.31 -23.86 8.77
CA LEU A 110 -10.16 -24.66 9.19
C LEU A 110 -9.71 -24.36 10.63
N GLY A 111 -10.43 -23.51 11.37
CA GLY A 111 -10.14 -23.19 12.76
C GLY A 111 -9.24 -21.96 12.98
N ALA A 112 -9.02 -21.12 11.97
CA ALA A 112 -8.26 -19.88 12.15
C ALA A 112 -8.98 -18.91 13.12
N LEU A 113 -8.25 -18.41 14.13
CA LEU A 113 -8.74 -17.39 15.06
C LEU A 113 -8.93 -16.04 14.36
N GLU A 114 -9.84 -15.20 14.87
CA GLU A 114 -10.03 -13.82 14.39
C GLU A 114 -8.73 -13.00 14.43
N GLN A 115 -7.94 -13.17 15.50
CA GLN A 115 -6.64 -12.53 15.66
C GLN A 115 -5.63 -12.92 14.59
N PHE A 116 -5.72 -14.15 14.05
CA PHE A 116 -4.83 -14.60 12.98
C PHE A 116 -5.13 -13.84 11.69
N VAL A 117 -6.41 -13.68 11.36
CA VAL A 117 -6.86 -12.90 10.19
C VAL A 117 -6.42 -11.44 10.31
N VAL A 118 -6.60 -10.82 11.48
CA VAL A 118 -6.14 -9.43 11.72
C VAL A 118 -4.62 -9.32 11.53
N LYS A 119 -3.84 -10.26 12.08
CA LYS A 119 -2.37 -10.25 11.95
C LYS A 119 -1.91 -10.31 10.50
N ILE A 120 -2.53 -11.15 9.66
CA ILE A 120 -2.20 -11.23 8.23
C ILE A 120 -2.37 -9.88 7.56
N PHE A 121 -3.52 -9.22 7.79
CA PHE A 121 -3.79 -7.91 7.20
C PHE A 121 -2.87 -6.80 7.73
N LEU A 122 -2.51 -6.84 9.01
CA LEU A 122 -1.56 -5.88 9.57
C LEU A 122 -0.14 -6.06 9.03
N ILE A 123 0.31 -7.31 8.83
CA ILE A 123 1.60 -7.59 8.20
C ILE A 123 1.60 -7.11 6.75
N GLU A 124 0.51 -7.37 6.01
CA GLU A 124 0.35 -6.85 4.64
C GLU A 124 0.40 -5.32 4.60
N ALA A 125 -0.33 -4.65 5.49
CA ALA A 125 -0.32 -3.19 5.60
C ALA A 125 1.08 -2.65 5.96
N ALA A 126 1.78 -3.29 6.89
CA ALA A 126 3.13 -2.88 7.29
C ALA A 126 4.14 -3.00 6.14
N LEU A 127 4.09 -4.10 5.38
CA LEU A 127 4.94 -4.30 4.21
C LEU A 127 4.65 -3.26 3.12
N MET A 128 3.36 -3.03 2.84
CA MET A 128 2.93 -2.02 1.87
C MET A 128 3.33 -0.61 2.31
N GLY A 129 3.16 -0.29 3.59
CA GLY A 129 3.57 0.96 4.21
C GLY A 129 5.07 1.17 4.11
N ALA A 130 5.89 0.16 4.43
CA ALA A 130 7.34 0.25 4.36
C ALA A 130 7.83 0.54 2.93
N ILE A 131 7.33 -0.21 1.94
CA ILE A 131 7.72 -0.04 0.54
C ILE A 131 7.25 1.31 -0.01
N ALA A 132 5.96 1.64 0.17
CA ALA A 132 5.38 2.88 -0.35
C ALA A 132 6.00 4.12 0.28
N SER A 133 6.29 4.09 1.58
CA SER A 133 6.90 5.23 2.29
C SER A 133 8.36 5.42 1.94
N SER A 134 9.10 4.33 1.72
CA SER A 134 10.49 4.40 1.25
C SER A 134 10.56 5.05 -0.12
N LEU A 135 9.71 4.60 -1.06
CA LEU A 135 9.62 5.20 -2.40
C LEU A 135 9.10 6.64 -2.33
N GLY A 136 8.09 6.89 -1.49
CA GLY A 136 7.49 8.21 -1.30
C GLY A 136 8.50 9.22 -0.79
N TYR A 137 9.32 8.83 0.19
CA TYR A 137 10.40 9.66 0.69
C TYR A 137 11.43 10.00 -0.40
N LEU A 138 11.89 9.00 -1.16
CA LEU A 138 12.85 9.22 -2.25
C LEU A 138 12.30 10.17 -3.32
N ILE A 139 11.03 10.02 -3.69
CA ILE A 139 10.41 10.88 -4.70
C ILE A 139 10.10 12.26 -4.13
N GLY A 140 9.64 12.37 -2.89
CA GLY A 140 9.35 13.65 -2.23
C GLY A 140 10.59 14.52 -2.06
N THR A 141 11.69 13.93 -1.61
CA THR A 141 12.99 14.60 -1.51
C THR A 141 13.48 15.03 -2.91
N LEU A 142 13.44 14.13 -3.90
CA LEU A 142 13.82 14.44 -5.28
C LEU A 142 13.02 15.60 -5.88
N LEU A 143 11.70 15.62 -5.69
CA LEU A 143 10.83 16.71 -6.16
C LEU A 143 11.21 18.05 -5.51
N MET A 144 11.53 18.07 -4.22
CA MET A 144 11.98 19.29 -3.54
C MET A 144 13.32 19.78 -4.11
N ILE A 145 14.26 18.87 -4.40
CA ILE A 145 15.54 19.22 -5.03
C ILE A 145 15.33 19.83 -6.41
N VAL A 146 14.48 19.20 -7.23
CA VAL A 146 14.16 19.66 -8.58
C VAL A 146 13.49 21.03 -8.55
N THR A 147 12.50 21.23 -7.68
CA THR A 147 11.81 22.54 -7.57
C THR A 147 12.78 23.65 -7.14
N LYS A 148 13.70 23.40 -6.22
CA LYS A 148 14.75 24.36 -5.84
C LYS A 148 15.71 24.67 -6.99
N TYR A 149 16.07 23.65 -7.78
CA TYR A 149 16.93 23.83 -8.95
C TYR A 149 16.29 24.70 -10.05
N PHE A 150 14.96 24.63 -10.22
CA PHE A 150 14.24 25.45 -11.20
C PHE A 150 13.84 26.84 -10.69
N SER A 151 13.57 27.00 -9.38
CA SER A 151 13.15 28.29 -8.81
C SER A 151 14.30 29.25 -8.52
N TYR A 152 15.51 28.76 -8.23
CA TYR A 152 16.71 29.57 -8.06
C TYR A 152 17.64 29.38 -9.27
N ASN A 153 18.42 30.42 -9.63
CA ASN A 153 19.42 30.30 -10.70
C ASN A 153 20.31 29.06 -10.47
N PRO A 154 20.66 28.28 -11.51
CA PRO A 154 21.42 27.03 -11.37
C PRO A 154 22.79 27.23 -10.70
N LYS A 155 23.31 28.47 -10.74
CA LYS A 155 24.56 28.88 -10.08
C LYS A 155 24.43 29.12 -8.57
N THR A 156 23.23 29.23 -8.00
CA THR A 156 23.03 29.37 -6.53
C THR A 156 22.35 28.16 -5.91
N ALA A 157 21.76 27.27 -6.71
CA ALA A 157 21.10 26.05 -6.26
C ALA A 157 22.07 24.97 -5.73
N PHE A 158 23.33 24.98 -6.21
CA PHE A 158 24.38 24.02 -5.82
C PHE A 158 25.57 24.64 -5.09
N HIS A 159 25.69 25.98 -5.07
CA HIS A 159 26.64 26.65 -4.18
C HIS A 159 25.97 26.74 -2.81
N GLY A 160 26.65 26.21 -1.78
CA GLY A 160 26.15 25.93 -0.42
C GLY A 160 25.67 27.12 0.43
N GLU A 161 25.21 28.20 -0.19
CA GLU A 161 24.58 29.35 0.46
C GLU A 161 23.05 29.23 0.54
N THR A 162 22.41 28.44 -0.35
CA THR A 162 20.95 28.23 -0.35
C THR A 162 20.50 27.00 0.42
N TRP A 163 21.36 25.98 0.46
CA TRP A 163 21.21 24.88 1.39
C TRP A 163 21.92 25.32 2.64
N SER A 164 21.18 25.58 3.72
CA SER A 164 21.81 25.59 5.04
C SER A 164 22.72 24.37 5.08
N GLY A 165 24.04 24.55 5.24
CA GLY A 165 25.04 23.47 5.24
C GLY A 165 24.80 22.37 6.29
N ALA A 166 23.66 22.44 6.97
CA ALA A 166 23.07 21.51 7.92
C ALA A 166 22.22 20.39 7.28
N TYR A 167 21.98 20.34 5.96
CA TYR A 167 21.38 19.14 5.35
C TYR A 167 22.44 18.07 5.13
N THR A 168 22.77 17.38 6.21
CA THR A 168 23.79 16.34 6.22
C THR A 168 23.20 15.01 5.76
N GLY A 169 24.06 14.06 5.35
CA GLY A 169 23.63 12.67 5.09
C GLY A 169 22.95 12.03 6.32
N ALA A 170 23.26 12.50 7.53
CA ALA A 170 22.61 12.10 8.77
C ALA A 170 21.13 12.52 8.84
N ASP A 171 20.81 13.75 8.43
CA ASP A 171 19.42 14.26 8.40
C ASP A 171 18.59 13.53 7.34
N PHE A 172 19.21 13.14 6.23
CA PHE A 172 18.55 12.31 5.23
C PHE A 172 18.19 10.92 5.79
N GLY A 173 19.11 10.30 6.55
CA GLY A 173 18.84 9.01 7.20
C GLY A 173 17.74 9.11 8.26
N LEU A 174 17.78 10.14 9.11
CA LEU A 174 16.78 10.36 10.15
C LEU A 174 15.38 10.61 9.54
N ASN A 175 15.29 11.48 8.54
CA ASN A 175 14.02 11.79 7.87
C ASN A 175 13.46 10.58 7.11
N LEU A 176 14.30 9.73 6.53
CA LEU A 176 13.87 8.45 5.94
C LEU A 176 13.22 7.56 6.99
N VAL A 177 13.88 7.34 8.13
CA VAL A 177 13.34 6.49 9.21
C VAL A 177 12.04 7.07 9.77
N LEU A 178 11.96 8.38 9.96
CA LEU A 178 10.74 9.06 10.40
C LEU A 178 9.60 8.90 9.39
N CYS A 179 9.85 9.15 8.10
CA CYS A 179 8.83 9.02 7.06
C CYS A 179 8.34 7.58 6.91
N VAL A 180 9.25 6.61 6.92
CA VAL A 180 8.90 5.19 6.88
C VAL A 180 8.13 4.77 8.13
N GLY A 181 8.56 5.21 9.32
CA GLY A 181 7.85 4.96 10.57
C GLY A 181 6.44 5.53 10.57
N ILE A 182 6.27 6.79 10.17
CA ILE A 182 4.97 7.45 10.06
C ILE A 182 4.08 6.70 9.06
N GLY A 183 4.60 6.33 7.89
CA GLY A 183 3.80 5.65 6.88
C GLY A 183 3.40 4.22 7.27
N ILE A 184 4.27 3.47 7.96
CA ILE A 184 3.91 2.16 8.54
C ILE A 184 2.81 2.34 9.60
N VAL A 185 2.97 3.28 10.53
CA VAL A 185 1.96 3.53 11.56
C VAL A 185 0.63 3.97 10.93
N LEU A 186 0.66 4.90 9.98
CA LEU A 186 -0.52 5.40 9.29
C LEU A 186 -1.27 4.27 8.56
N THR A 187 -0.55 3.42 7.83
CA THR A 187 -1.14 2.27 7.12
C THR A 187 -1.72 1.25 8.07
N MET A 188 -1.00 0.88 9.13
CA MET A 188 -1.52 -0.04 10.14
C MET A 188 -2.79 0.52 10.79
N LEU A 189 -2.79 1.79 11.20
CA LEU A 189 -3.95 2.44 11.80
C LEU A 189 -5.15 2.48 10.84
N ALA A 190 -4.94 2.83 9.58
CA ALA A 190 -5.99 2.84 8.56
C ALA A 190 -6.52 1.43 8.25
N THR A 191 -5.68 0.40 8.34
CA THR A 191 -6.06 -0.99 8.07
C THR A 191 -6.72 -1.70 9.26
N LEU A 192 -6.53 -1.22 10.50
CA LEU A 192 -7.10 -1.85 11.69
C LEU A 192 -8.62 -2.02 11.61
N PHE A 193 -9.35 -0.96 11.26
CA PHE A 193 -10.81 -1.01 11.14
C PHE A 193 -11.30 -2.06 10.11
N PRO A 194 -10.81 -2.06 8.86
CA PRO A 194 -11.17 -3.09 7.88
C PRO A 194 -10.72 -4.50 8.32
N ALA A 195 -9.54 -4.64 8.91
CA ALA A 195 -9.02 -5.95 9.33
C ALA A 195 -9.88 -6.59 10.44
N ILE A 196 -10.33 -5.79 11.41
CA ILE A 196 -11.25 -6.26 12.46
C ILE A 196 -12.58 -6.67 11.82
N THR A 197 -13.11 -5.84 10.91
CA THR A 197 -14.36 -6.14 10.20
C THR A 197 -14.25 -7.45 9.40
N ALA A 198 -13.13 -7.67 8.72
CA ALA A 198 -12.83 -8.90 7.98
C ALA A 198 -12.77 -10.13 8.89
N SER A 199 -12.12 -9.98 10.05
CA SER A 199 -11.95 -11.08 11.00
C SER A 199 -13.27 -11.57 11.60
N ARG A 200 -14.31 -10.72 11.63
CA ARG A 200 -15.63 -11.03 12.23
C ARG A 200 -16.65 -11.59 11.24
N ILE A 201 -16.25 -11.84 9.98
CA ILE A 201 -17.14 -12.43 8.98
C ILE A 201 -17.54 -13.86 9.42
N PRO A 202 -18.85 -14.21 9.42
CA PRO A 202 -19.31 -15.57 9.69
C PRO A 202 -18.91 -16.54 8.57
N PRO A 203 -18.32 -17.72 8.87
CA PRO A 203 -17.88 -18.67 7.85
C PRO A 203 -19.02 -19.17 6.95
N ALA A 204 -20.20 -19.39 7.53
CA ALA A 204 -21.40 -19.80 6.79
C ALA A 204 -21.84 -18.76 5.74
N ALA A 205 -21.72 -17.47 6.06
CA ALA A 205 -22.03 -16.40 5.11
C ALA A 205 -20.99 -16.33 3.98
N ALA A 206 -19.71 -16.55 4.31
CA ALA A 206 -18.62 -16.58 3.34
C ALA A 206 -18.66 -17.75 2.36
N LEU A 207 -19.26 -18.88 2.75
CA LEU A 207 -19.43 -20.03 1.86
C LEU A 207 -20.74 -20.01 1.06
N ARG A 208 -21.78 -19.36 1.60
CA ARG A 208 -23.06 -19.16 0.91
C ARG A 208 -23.02 -18.03 -0.12
N SER A 209 -22.02 -17.14 -0.05
CA SER A 209 -21.90 -16.05 -1.02
C SER A 209 -21.60 -16.60 -2.41
N ASP A 210 -22.65 -16.75 -3.22
CA ASP A 210 -22.60 -16.87 -4.67
C ASP A 210 -22.23 -15.49 -5.24
N VAL A 211 -20.95 -15.13 -5.13
CA VAL A 211 -20.33 -14.13 -6.00
C VAL A 211 -19.42 -14.88 -6.97
#